data_AF-A0A530C571-F1
#
_entry.id   AF-A0A530C571-F1
#
_cell.length_a   1.000
_cell.length_b   1.000
_cell.length_c   1.000
_cell.angle_alpha   90.00
_cell.angle_beta   90.00
_cell.angle_gamma   90.00
#
_symmetry.space_group_name_H-M   'P 1'
#
loop_
_entity.id
_entity.type
_entity.pdbx_description
1 polymer ?
#
loop_
_entity_poly.entity_id
_entity_poly.type
_entity_poly.pdbx_seq_one_letter_code
_entity_poly.pdbx_strand_id
1 'polypeptide(L)' 'SRAVEQLRLYAVELQMAPVKSAVHIAWGDFLAVRQGEKKLEDLEHLNQAAAALVNDVAWWAKVLKAARAADAIAEEAKAA' A
#
# COMPACT_ATOMS: atom_id res chain seq x y z
N SER A 1 -7.76 11.35 -6.47
CA SER A 1 -7.73 10.91 -5.06
C SER A 1 -8.91 10.03 -4.65
N ARG A 2 -10.16 10.32 -5.10
CA ARG A 2 -11.37 9.56 -4.73
C ARG A 2 -11.29 8.04 -4.94
N ALA A 3 -10.72 7.56 -6.06
CA ALA A 3 -10.63 6.12 -6.34
C ALA A 3 -9.87 5.35 -5.25
N VAL A 4 -8.76 5.92 -4.75
CA VAL A 4 -7.97 5.31 -3.67
C VAL A 4 -8.74 5.30 -2.35
N GLU A 5 -9.52 6.35 -2.06
CA GLU A 5 -10.38 6.38 -0.87
C GLU A 5 -11.42 5.26 -0.91
N GLN A 6 -12.07 5.04 -2.05
CA GLN A 6 -13.04 3.95 -2.22
C GLN A 6 -12.38 2.57 -2.06
N LEU A 7 -11.19 2.37 -2.63
CA LEU A 7 -10.44 1.14 -2.45
C LEU A 7 -10.10 0.88 -0.97
N ARG A 8 -9.76 1.93 -0.20
CA ARG A 8 -9.50 1.77 1.24
C ARG A 8 -10.77 1.35 2.00
N LEU A 9 -11.93 1.90 1.65
CA LEU A 9 -13.20 1.45 2.25
C LEU A 9 -13.45 -0.03 1.95
N TYR A 10 -13.24 -0.49 0.71
CA TYR A 10 -13.35 -1.90 0.36
C TYR A 10 -12.35 -2.79 1.10
N ALA A 11 -11.10 -2.32 1.27
CA ALA A 11 -10.10 -3.05 2.04
C ALA A 11 -10.53 -3.23 3.51
N VAL A 12 -11.15 -2.22 4.11
CA VAL A 12 -11.71 -2.31 5.48
C VAL A 12 -12.83 -3.35 5.55
N GLU A 13 -13.77 -3.35 4.60
CA GLU A 13 -14.85 -4.36 4.57
C GLU A 13 -14.30 -5.79 4.46
N LEU A 14 -13.23 -5.99 3.68
CA LEU A 14 -12.53 -7.27 3.54
C LEU A 14 -11.62 -7.63 4.73
N GLN A 15 -11.70 -6.90 5.85
CA GLN A 15 -10.90 -7.14 7.05
C GLN A 15 -9.38 -7.06 6.80
N MET A 16 -8.97 -6.23 5.84
CA MET A 16 -7.56 -5.91 5.59
C MET A 16 -7.13 -4.65 6.37
N ALA A 17 -5.82 -4.43 6.50
CA ALA A 17 -5.25 -3.23 7.10
C ALA A 17 -4.70 -2.29 6.01
N PRO A 18 -5.46 -1.27 5.56
CA PRO A 18 -4.99 -0.31 4.56
C PRO A 18 -4.01 0.73 5.16
N VAL A 19 -3.17 1.31 4.31
CA VAL A 19 -2.23 2.38 4.70
C VAL A 19 -2.63 3.75 4.16
N LYS A 20 -2.12 4.82 4.80
CA LYS A 20 -2.41 6.22 4.44
C LYS A 20 -1.70 6.64 3.15
N SER A 21 -0.44 6.25 2.96
CA SER A 21 0.34 6.64 1.79
C SER A 21 -0.31 6.15 0.49
N ALA A 22 -0.14 6.90 -0.59
CA ALA A 22 -0.72 6.58 -1.90
C ALA A 22 0.03 7.30 -3.03
N VAL A 23 0.04 6.68 -4.21
CA VAL A 23 0.54 7.30 -5.44
C VAL A 23 -0.65 7.86 -6.22
N HIS A 24 -0.60 9.15 -6.53
CA HIS A 24 -1.62 9.82 -7.34
C HIS A 24 -0.97 10.34 -8.61
N ILE A 25 -1.22 9.67 -9.74
CA ILE A 25 -0.77 10.10 -11.05
C ILE A 25 -1.79 11.08 -11.61
N ALA A 26 -1.42 12.35 -11.73
CA ALA A 26 -2.26 13.36 -12.34
C ALA A 26 -2.35 13.17 -13.85
N TRP A 27 -3.36 13.77 -14.47
CA TRP A 27 -3.58 13.63 -15.91
C TRP A 27 -2.38 14.11 -16.76
N GLY A 28 -1.71 15.17 -16.35
CA GLY A 28 -0.52 15.70 -17.04
C GLY A 28 0.64 14.71 -17.05
N ASP A 29 0.98 14.13 -15.89
CA ASP A 29 2.04 13.13 -15.78
C ASP A 29 1.68 11.86 -16.57
N PHE A 30 0.42 11.42 -16.47
CA PHE A 30 -0.07 10.28 -17.25
C PHE A 30 0.08 10.50 -18.75
N LEU A 31 -0.28 11.69 -19.26
CA LEU A 31 -0.15 12.00 -20.69
C LEU A 31 1.31 12.06 -21.13
N ALA A 32 2.19 12.69 -20.36
CA ALA A 32 3.62 12.78 -20.68
C ALA A 32 4.25 11.38 -20.76
N VAL A 33 3.91 10.48 -19.83
CA VAL A 33 4.36 9.09 -19.86
C VAL A 33 3.75 8.32 -21.05
N ARG A 34 2.45 8.49 -21.28
CA ARG A 34 1.75 7.80 -22.38
C ARG A 34 2.28 8.20 -23.76
N GLN A 35 2.70 9.45 -23.93
CA GLN A 35 3.26 9.97 -25.18
C GLN A 35 4.76 9.70 -25.32
N GLY A 36 5.40 9.12 -24.30
CA GLY A 36 6.84 8.83 -24.30
C GLY A 36 7.73 10.05 -24.07
N GLU A 37 7.17 11.18 -23.63
CA GLU A 37 7.90 12.42 -23.36
C GLU A 37 8.69 12.35 -22.04
N LYS A 38 8.20 11.56 -21.09
CA LYS A 38 8.84 11.28 -19.80
C LYS A 38 8.68 9.81 -19.46
N LYS A 39 9.59 9.28 -18.63
CA LYS A 39 9.36 7.99 -17.96
C LYS A 39 8.84 8.23 -16.55
N LEU A 40 8.26 7.21 -15.94
CA LEU A 40 7.82 7.26 -14.54
C LEU A 40 8.99 7.53 -13.60
N GLU A 41 10.18 6.98 -13.90
CA GLU A 41 11.40 7.17 -13.10
C GLU A 41 11.87 8.64 -13.06
N ASP A 42 11.50 9.46 -14.06
CA ASP A 42 11.87 10.88 -14.13
C ASP A 42 10.94 11.77 -13.29
N LEU A 43 9.87 11.23 -12.70
CA LEU A 43 8.86 11.96 -11.95
C LEU A 43 9.10 11.82 -10.44
N GLU A 44 9.98 12.67 -9.91
CA GLU A 44 10.46 12.59 -8.53
C GLU A 44 9.33 12.55 -7.47
N HIS A 45 8.28 13.33 -7.65
CA HIS A 45 7.15 13.34 -6.72
C HIS A 45 6.40 11.99 -6.69
N LEU A 46 6.35 11.26 -7.81
CA LEU A 46 5.77 9.91 -7.86
C LEU A 46 6.70 8.90 -7.18
N ASN A 47 8.01 9.01 -7.39
CA ASN A 47 9.01 8.16 -6.74
C ASN A 47 8.96 8.29 -5.21
N GLN A 48 8.86 9.53 -4.69
CA GLN A 48 8.72 9.79 -3.26
C GLN A 48 7.42 9.21 -2.70
N ALA A 49 6.30 9.41 -3.40
CA ALA A 49 5.01 8.84 -2.99
C ALA A 49 5.02 7.30 -3.02
N ALA A 50 5.67 6.70 -4.02
CA ALA A 50 5.81 5.26 -4.16
C ALA A 50 6.67 4.67 -3.05
N ALA A 51 7.81 5.29 -2.75
CA ALA A 51 8.69 4.88 -1.66
C ALA A 51 7.94 4.90 -0.31
N ALA A 52 7.19 5.98 -0.02
CA ALA A 52 6.37 6.06 1.18
C ALA A 52 5.31 4.95 1.24
N LEU A 53 4.58 4.72 0.14
CA LEU A 53 3.56 3.67 0.06
C LEU A 53 4.15 2.27 0.29
N VAL A 54 5.24 1.93 -0.41
CA VAL A 54 5.85 0.59 -0.32
C VAL A 54 6.45 0.37 1.06
N ASN A 55 7.11 1.38 1.65
CA ASN A 55 7.68 1.27 2.99
C ASN A 55 6.59 1.06 4.05
N ASP A 56 5.48 1.81 3.99
CA ASP A 56 4.35 1.64 4.91
C ASP A 56 3.76 0.22 4.79
N VAL A 57 3.45 -0.23 3.56
CA VAL A 57 2.87 -1.56 3.32
C VAL A 57 3.81 -2.66 3.82
N ALA A 58 5.10 -2.57 3.49
CA ALA A 58 6.09 -3.56 3.90
C ALA A 58 6.24 -3.63 5.43
N TRP A 59 6.25 -2.48 6.10
CA TRP A 59 6.34 -2.41 7.55
C TRP A 59 5.10 -3.04 8.21
N TRP A 60 3.89 -2.64 7.79
CA TRP A 60 2.65 -3.18 8.35
C TRP A 60 2.52 -4.68 8.07
N ALA A 61 2.86 -5.13 6.86
CA ALA A 61 2.84 -6.55 6.53
C ALA A 61 3.78 -7.37 7.44
N LYS A 62 4.99 -6.87 7.70
CA LYS A 62 5.95 -7.52 8.60
C LYS A 62 5.40 -7.64 10.02
N VAL A 63 4.88 -6.55 10.58
CA VAL A 63 4.39 -6.50 11.97
C VAL A 63 3.13 -7.37 12.14
N LEU A 64 2.14 -7.23 11.24
CA LEU A 64 0.89 -7.97 11.33
C LEU A 64 1.08 -9.47 11.10
N LYS A 65 2.01 -9.86 10.21
CA LYS A 65 2.36 -11.27 10.01
C LYS A 65 2.95 -11.89 11.27
N ALA A 66 3.86 -11.19 11.94
CA ALA A 66 4.47 -11.66 13.17
C ALA A 66 3.43 -11.83 14.30
N ALA A 67 2.54 -10.85 14.46
CA ALA A 67 1.45 -10.92 15.44
C ALA A 67 0.52 -12.12 15.19
N ARG A 68 0.05 -12.31 13.95
CA ARG A 68 -0.82 -13.45 13.60
C ARG A 68 -0.16 -14.80 13.84
N ALA A 69 1.14 -14.92 13.57
CA ALA A 69 1.88 -16.15 13.84
C ALA A 69 2.00 -16.42 15.35
N ALA A 70 2.23 -15.39 16.16
CA ALA A 70 2.28 -15.52 17.61
C ALA A 70 0.92 -15.93 18.20
N ASP A 71 -0.18 -15.35 17.71
CA ASP A 71 -1.54 -15.71 18.13
C ASP A 71 -1.84 -17.18 17.81
N ALA A 72 -1.49 -17.66 16.61
CA ALA A 72 -1.69 -19.05 16.22
C ALA A 72 -0.94 -20.03 17.15
N ILE A 73 0.33 -19.73 17.47
CA ILE A 73 1.13 -20.54 18.40
C ILE A 73 0.51 -20.55 19.81
N ALA A 74 0.05 -19.39 20.29
CA ALA A 74 -0.56 -19.28 21.62
C ALA A 74 -1.87 -20.08 21.73
N GLU A 75 -2.67 -20.13 20.66
CA GLU A 75 -3.89 -20.93 20.62
C GLU A 75 -3.60 -22.44 20.58
N GLU A 76 -2.61 -22.88 19.80
CA GLU A 76 -2.16 -24.29 19.80
C GLU A 76 -1.68 -24.74 21.19
N ALA A 77 -0.94 -23.89 21.90
CA ALA A 77 -0.45 -24.18 23.25
C ALA A 77 -1.55 -24.28 24.31
N LYS A 78 -2.69 -23.59 24.14
CA LYS A 78 -3.85 -23.71 25.03
C LYS A 78 -4.68 -24.96 24.77
N ALA A 79 -4.63 -25.50 23.55
CA ALA A 79 -5.40 -26.66 23.12
C ALA A 79 -4.72 -28.00 23.47
N ALA A 80 -3.44 -27.98 23.85
CA ALA A 80 -2.64 -29.11 24.30
C ALA A 80 -2.70 -29.30 25.82
#